data_AF-A0A2T9YT63-F1
#
_entry.id   AF-A0A2T9YT63-F1
#
_cell.length_a   1.000
_cell.length_b   1.000
_cell.length_c   1.000
_cell.angle_alpha   90.00
_cell.angle_beta   90.00
_cell.angle_gamma   90.00
#
_symmetry.space_group_name_H-M   'P 1'
#
loop_
_entity.id
_entity.type
_entity.pdbx_description
1 polymer ?
#
loop_
_entity_poly.entity_id
_entity_poly.type
_entity_poly.pdbx_seq_one_letter_code
_entity_poly.pdbx_strand_id
1 'polypeptide(L)'
;MKFIYLFMLSACSALMTCGDNSKGWVSCSQSQVNGYKYNIQVNYSAGSNFHTIPTAANDFWTQKQVKSSTFVYPGVHPDYIIQQDYASGAKWFFAITKQYTLTREIAAGEWAAPIKDAFETMNYYKTYQATVNTDYGSLTLEAVPIAINESC
;
A
#
# COMPACT_ATOMS: atom_id res chain seq x y z
N MET A 1 -27.72 27.35 -30.69
CA MET A 1 -27.49 26.23 -29.74
C MET A 1 -26.01 26.21 -29.41
N LYS A 2 -25.62 26.58 -28.19
CA LYS A 2 -24.21 26.55 -27.75
C LYS A 2 -23.93 25.18 -27.14
N PHE A 3 -23.12 24.37 -27.83
CA PHE A 3 -22.57 23.13 -27.28
C PHE A 3 -21.50 23.48 -26.25
N ILE A 4 -21.74 23.17 -24.98
CA ILE A 4 -20.74 23.25 -23.93
C ILE A 4 -19.98 21.92 -23.96
N TYR A 5 -18.74 21.94 -24.46
CA TYR A 5 -17.81 20.83 -24.33
C TYR A 5 -17.35 20.75 -22.88
N LEU A 6 -17.87 19.77 -22.14
CA LEU A 6 -17.41 19.44 -20.80
C LEU A 6 -16.08 18.69 -20.93
N PHE A 7 -14.96 19.40 -20.79
CA PHE A 7 -13.65 18.78 -20.68
C PHE A 7 -13.56 18.04 -19.34
N MET A 8 -13.71 16.72 -19.39
CA MET A 8 -13.34 15.82 -18.29
C MET A 8 -11.82 15.89 -18.12
N LEU A 9 -11.34 16.74 -17.21
CA LEU A 9 -9.97 16.67 -16.69
C LEU A 9 -9.87 15.38 -15.87
N SER A 10 -9.46 14.30 -16.51
CA SER A 10 -8.98 13.11 -15.83
C SER A 10 -7.78 13.51 -14.99
N ALA A 11 -7.99 13.70 -13.69
CA ALA A 11 -6.92 13.87 -12.73
C ALA A 11 -6.09 12.57 -12.73
N CYS A 12 -4.97 12.56 -13.46
CA CYS A 12 -3.92 11.58 -13.23
C CYS A 12 -3.44 11.82 -11.80
N SER A 13 -3.77 10.90 -10.88
CA SER A 13 -3.06 10.81 -9.61
C SER A 13 -1.57 10.67 -9.93
N ALA A 14 -0.78 11.68 -9.58
CA ALA A 14 0.65 11.63 -9.79
C ALA A 14 1.21 10.54 -8.86
N LEU A 15 1.78 9.50 -9.45
CA LEU A 15 2.43 8.44 -8.71
C LEU A 15 3.57 9.02 -7.85
N MET A 16 3.76 8.50 -6.63
CA MET A 16 4.78 9.02 -5.72
C MET A 16 6.18 8.76 -6.28
N THR A 17 7.05 9.77 -6.21
CA THR A 17 8.44 9.66 -6.68
C THR A 17 9.33 9.19 -5.54
N CYS A 18 10.00 8.05 -5.70
CA CYS A 18 10.96 7.48 -4.76
C CYS A 18 12.39 7.49 -5.29
N GLY A 19 13.34 7.39 -4.36
CA GLY A 19 14.74 7.13 -4.69
C GLY A 19 14.96 5.77 -5.36
N ASP A 20 16.21 5.48 -5.73
CA ASP A 20 16.59 4.18 -6.31
C ASP A 20 16.56 3.07 -5.25
N ASN A 21 15.58 2.17 -5.33
CA ASN A 21 15.42 1.02 -4.45
C ASN A 21 16.20 -0.22 -4.90
N SER A 22 17.24 -0.10 -5.73
CA SER A 22 18.04 -1.25 -6.18
C SER A 22 18.86 -1.92 -5.06
N LYS A 23 19.13 -1.21 -3.95
CA LYS A 23 20.03 -1.67 -2.87
C LYS A 23 19.37 -1.79 -1.49
N GLY A 24 18.07 -1.52 -1.37
CA GLY A 24 17.37 -1.59 -0.09
C GLY A 24 16.24 -0.57 0.02
N TRP A 25 15.95 -0.20 1.26
CA TRP A 25 14.89 0.76 1.59
C TRP A 25 15.21 2.16 1.11
N VAL A 26 14.22 2.80 0.49
CA VAL A 26 14.29 4.21 0.10
C VAL A 26 12.97 4.92 0.39
N SER A 27 13.07 6.21 0.70
CA SER A 27 11.90 7.06 0.89
C SER A 27 11.36 7.55 -0.45
N CYS A 28 10.05 7.66 -0.50
CA CYS A 28 9.30 8.38 -1.51
C CYS A 28 9.08 9.84 -1.10
N SER A 29 8.60 10.63 -2.05
CA SER A 29 8.10 11.98 -1.80
C SER A 29 7.02 11.96 -0.72
N GLN A 30 6.77 13.10 -0.10
CA GLN A 30 5.75 13.19 0.94
C GLN A 30 4.40 13.59 0.31
N SER A 31 3.31 13.08 0.87
CA SER A 31 1.93 13.44 0.48
C SER A 31 1.10 13.79 1.73
N GLN A 32 -0.19 14.04 1.57
CA GLN A 32 -1.10 14.44 2.64
C GLN A 32 -2.44 13.69 2.60
N VAL A 33 -2.94 13.34 3.78
CA VAL A 33 -4.27 12.75 3.97
C VAL A 33 -4.90 13.40 5.20
N ASN A 34 -6.18 13.78 5.12
CA ASN A 34 -6.94 14.36 6.24
C ASN A 34 -6.18 15.42 7.06
N GLY A 35 -5.46 16.31 6.38
CA GLY A 35 -4.76 17.44 6.99
C GLY A 35 -3.40 17.14 7.61
N TYR A 36 -2.88 15.91 7.52
CA TYR A 36 -1.52 15.58 7.96
C TYR A 36 -0.71 14.89 6.86
N LYS A 37 0.60 14.84 7.07
CA LYS A 37 1.56 14.33 6.10
C LYS A 37 1.77 12.83 6.28
N TYR A 38 2.00 12.14 5.17
CA TYR A 38 2.54 10.78 5.18
C TYR A 38 3.68 10.66 4.17
N ASN A 39 4.58 9.72 4.44
CA ASN A 39 5.58 9.28 3.47
C ASN A 39 5.55 7.76 3.33
N ILE A 40 5.88 7.31 2.13
CA ILE A 40 6.03 5.89 1.82
C ILE A 40 7.52 5.57 1.78
N GLN A 41 7.91 4.42 2.32
CA GLN A 41 9.21 3.83 2.02
C GLN A 41 8.99 2.50 1.31
N VAL A 42 9.72 2.29 0.21
CA VAL A 42 9.69 1.04 -0.54
C VAL A 42 10.96 0.25 -0.27
N ASN A 43 10.82 -1.07 -0.13
CA ASN A 43 11.96 -1.96 0.03
C ASN A 43 12.64 -2.21 -1.34
N TYR A 44 13.67 -3.05 -1.33
CA TYR A 44 14.46 -3.40 -2.50
C TYR A 44 13.57 -3.87 -3.66
N SER A 45 13.99 -3.55 -4.89
CA SER A 45 13.29 -3.97 -6.11
C SER A 45 13.56 -5.44 -6.42
N ALA A 46 12.52 -6.19 -6.76
CA ALA A 46 12.64 -7.54 -7.33
C ALA A 46 13.07 -7.54 -8.81
N GLY A 47 13.21 -6.36 -9.43
CA GLY A 47 13.75 -6.21 -10.79
C GLY A 47 12.89 -6.91 -11.84
N SER A 48 13.52 -7.74 -12.68
CA SER A 48 12.82 -8.52 -13.72
C SER A 48 11.93 -9.63 -13.17
N ASN A 49 12.17 -10.08 -11.93
CA ASN A 49 11.42 -11.17 -11.29
C ASN A 49 10.19 -10.66 -10.54
N PHE A 50 9.80 -9.40 -10.79
CA PHE A 50 8.62 -8.81 -10.18
C PHE A 50 7.36 -9.28 -10.91
N HIS A 51 6.44 -9.82 -10.13
CA HIS A 51 5.08 -10.13 -10.52
C HIS A 51 4.18 -9.01 -10.01
N THR A 52 3.35 -8.47 -10.89
CA THR A 52 2.38 -7.43 -10.52
C THR A 52 1.54 -7.89 -9.34
N ILE A 53 1.52 -7.07 -8.29
CA ILE A 53 0.74 -7.35 -7.09
C ILE A 53 -0.75 -7.23 -7.47
N PRO A 54 -1.58 -8.25 -7.19
CA PRO A 54 -2.99 -8.22 -7.53
C PRO A 54 -3.75 -7.22 -6.65
N THR A 55 -4.83 -6.65 -7.18
CA THR A 55 -5.71 -5.70 -6.45
C THR A 55 -6.26 -6.26 -5.14
N ALA A 56 -6.38 -7.60 -5.04
CA ALA A 56 -6.78 -8.28 -3.79
C ALA A 56 -5.89 -7.92 -2.59
N ALA A 57 -4.61 -7.58 -2.81
CA ALA A 57 -3.74 -7.10 -1.74
C ALA A 57 -4.22 -5.74 -1.18
N ASN A 58 -4.51 -4.78 -2.06
CA ASN A 58 -5.04 -3.47 -1.69
C ASN A 58 -6.40 -3.57 -0.98
N ASP A 59 -7.29 -4.44 -1.47
CA ASP A 59 -8.58 -4.69 -0.85
C ASP A 59 -8.43 -5.28 0.56
N PHE A 60 -7.54 -6.27 0.72
CA PHE A 60 -7.22 -6.85 2.02
C PHE A 60 -6.69 -5.79 3.00
N TRP A 61 -5.69 -5.00 2.61
CA TRP A 61 -5.11 -3.97 3.47
C TRP A 61 -6.11 -2.90 3.90
N THR A 62 -6.95 -2.45 2.96
CA THR A 62 -7.99 -1.45 3.21
C THR A 62 -9.06 -1.99 4.18
N GLN A 63 -9.51 -3.23 3.98
CA GLN A 63 -10.47 -3.88 4.89
C GLN A 63 -9.90 -4.10 6.30
N LYS A 64 -8.58 -4.33 6.40
CA LYS A 64 -7.88 -4.53 7.68
C LYS A 64 -7.50 -3.24 8.39
N GLN A 65 -7.79 -2.08 7.80
CA GLN A 65 -7.60 -0.77 8.42
C GLN A 65 -8.74 -0.44 9.40
N VAL A 66 -8.74 -1.10 10.55
CA VAL A 66 -9.67 -0.83 11.65
C VAL A 66 -9.29 0.41 12.43
N LYS A 67 -10.25 0.95 13.19
CA LYS A 67 -10.08 2.11 14.06
C LYS A 67 -9.03 1.82 15.15
N SER A 68 -8.14 2.76 15.47
CA SER A 68 -7.06 2.51 16.45
C SER A 68 -7.58 2.17 17.85
N SER A 69 -8.75 2.70 18.24
CA SER A 69 -9.42 2.39 19.51
C SER A 69 -9.94 0.95 19.62
N THR A 70 -9.89 0.16 18.54
CA THR A 70 -10.24 -1.27 18.58
C THR A 70 -9.21 -2.07 19.39
N PHE A 71 -8.00 -1.53 19.56
CA PHE A 71 -6.91 -2.18 20.25
C PHE A 71 -6.78 -1.63 21.67
N VAL A 72 -6.74 -2.53 22.65
CA VAL A 72 -6.53 -2.20 24.07
C VAL A 72 -5.11 -1.64 24.31
N TYR A 73 -4.15 -2.08 23.51
CA TYR A 73 -2.76 -1.62 23.55
C TYR A 73 -2.38 -1.05 22.17
N PRO A 74 -1.75 0.12 22.07
CA PRO A 74 -1.42 0.82 20.81
C PRO A 74 -0.21 0.24 20.07
N GLY A 75 0.19 -0.98 20.39
CA GLY A 75 1.42 -1.58 19.90
C GLY A 75 1.35 -1.99 18.44
N VAL A 76 1.86 -3.19 18.18
CA VAL A 76 1.95 -3.74 16.83
C VAL A 76 0.81 -4.74 16.62
N HIS A 77 0.04 -4.55 15.55
CA HIS A 77 -1.13 -5.36 15.21
C HIS A 77 -1.01 -5.94 13.80
N PRO A 78 -0.50 -7.18 13.66
CA PRO A 78 -0.39 -7.85 12.38
C PRO A 78 -1.70 -8.55 11.98
N ASP A 79 -2.05 -8.46 10.70
CA ASP A 79 -3.02 -9.31 10.03
C ASP A 79 -2.37 -9.90 8.77
N TYR A 80 -2.65 -11.17 8.46
CA TYR A 80 -2.20 -11.79 7.22
C TYR A 80 -3.25 -12.73 6.63
N ILE A 81 -3.10 -13.01 5.34
CA ILE A 81 -3.85 -14.03 4.62
C ILE A 81 -2.97 -14.65 3.53
N ILE A 82 -3.22 -15.91 3.22
CA ILE A 82 -2.70 -16.55 2.01
C ILE A 82 -3.89 -16.77 1.09
N GLN A 83 -3.85 -16.20 -0.11
CA GLN A 83 -4.92 -16.29 -1.09
C GLN A 83 -4.37 -16.74 -2.44
N GLN A 84 -5.14 -17.56 -3.15
CA GLN A 84 -4.87 -17.85 -4.56
C GLN A 84 -5.45 -16.73 -5.41
N ASP A 85 -4.60 -16.11 -6.24
CA ASP A 85 -5.05 -15.26 -7.32
C ASP A 85 -5.49 -16.15 -8.48
N TYR A 86 -6.79 -16.19 -8.74
CA TYR A 86 -7.36 -17.02 -9.80
C TYR A 86 -6.99 -16.53 -11.20
N ALA A 87 -6.62 -15.26 -11.37
CA ALA A 87 -6.23 -14.72 -12.67
C ALA A 87 -4.85 -15.24 -13.11
N SER A 88 -3.86 -15.20 -12.22
CA SER A 88 -2.50 -15.70 -12.50
C SER A 88 -2.28 -17.16 -12.10
N GLY A 89 -3.19 -17.75 -11.32
CA GLY A 89 -3.00 -19.06 -10.68
C GLY A 89 -1.98 -19.05 -9.54
N ALA A 90 -1.32 -17.92 -9.27
CA ALA A 90 -0.31 -17.80 -8.23
C ALA A 90 -0.93 -17.73 -6.84
N LYS A 91 -0.24 -18.29 -5.85
CA LYS A 91 -0.57 -18.09 -4.44
C LYS A 91 0.20 -16.90 -3.90
N TRP A 92 -0.49 -16.04 -3.19
CA TRP A 92 0.05 -14.82 -2.62
C TRP A 92 -0.12 -14.81 -1.10
N PHE A 93 0.91 -14.31 -0.43
CA PHE A 93 0.86 -13.90 0.97
C PHE A 93 0.61 -12.40 1.02
N PHE A 94 -0.46 -11.96 1.67
CA PHE A 94 -0.70 -10.56 1.99
C PHE A 94 -0.61 -10.34 3.49
N ALA A 95 0.11 -9.32 3.92
CA ALA A 95 0.12 -8.91 5.32
C ALA A 95 0.05 -7.40 5.47
N ILE A 96 -0.55 -6.97 6.57
CA ILE A 96 -0.55 -5.59 7.05
C ILE A 96 -0.21 -5.60 8.54
N THR A 97 0.82 -4.85 8.89
CA THR A 97 1.16 -4.60 10.29
C THR A 97 0.83 -3.14 10.60
N LYS A 98 -0.03 -2.92 11.60
CA LYS A 98 -0.40 -1.58 12.06
C LYS A 98 0.34 -1.26 13.35
N GLN A 99 0.86 -0.04 13.45
CA GLN A 99 1.38 0.52 14.68
C GLN A 99 0.80 1.92 14.87
N TYR A 100 0.23 2.21 16.04
CA TYR A 100 -0.38 3.53 16.31
C TYR A 100 0.44 4.28 17.35
N THR A 101 0.53 5.60 17.22
CA THR A 101 1.00 6.45 18.31
C THR A 101 -0.23 6.90 19.08
N LEU A 102 -0.26 6.76 20.41
CA LEU A 102 -1.39 7.15 21.28
C LEU A 102 -1.79 8.63 21.23
N THR A 103 -1.20 9.40 20.32
CA THR A 103 -1.32 10.86 20.22
C THR A 103 -2.67 11.27 19.64
N ARG A 104 -3.25 10.45 18.76
CA ARG A 104 -4.57 10.68 18.15
C ARG A 104 -5.24 9.38 17.76
N GLU A 105 -6.56 9.39 17.77
CA GLU A 105 -7.34 8.32 17.16
C GLU A 105 -7.18 8.36 15.62
N ILE A 106 -7.00 7.18 15.02
CA ILE A 106 -7.08 6.97 13.58
C ILE A 106 -8.43 6.31 13.29
N ALA A 107 -9.25 6.96 12.47
CA ALA A 107 -10.54 6.43 12.08
C ALA A 107 -10.40 5.22 11.14
N ALA A 108 -11.42 4.37 11.10
CA ALA A 108 -11.48 3.30 10.10
C ALA A 108 -11.49 3.92 8.69
N GLY A 109 -10.72 3.35 7.75
CA GLY A 109 -10.64 3.85 6.37
C GLY A 109 -9.82 5.13 6.15
N GLU A 110 -9.39 5.82 7.21
CA GLU A 110 -8.58 7.06 7.11
C GLU A 110 -7.27 6.91 6.32
N TRP A 111 -6.63 5.75 6.36
CA TRP A 111 -5.40 5.44 5.64
C TRP A 111 -5.66 4.73 4.30
N ALA A 112 -6.91 4.64 3.83
CA ALA A 112 -7.23 3.99 2.56
C ALA A 112 -6.53 4.65 1.36
N ALA A 113 -6.46 5.98 1.32
CA ALA A 113 -5.71 6.69 0.27
C ALA A 113 -4.19 6.40 0.36
N PRO A 114 -3.51 6.56 1.52
CA PRO A 114 -2.12 6.13 1.66
C PRO A 114 -1.84 4.66 1.32
N ILE A 115 -2.76 3.74 1.65
CA ILE A 115 -2.66 2.31 1.29
C ILE A 115 -2.71 2.14 -0.23
N LYS A 116 -3.64 2.82 -0.89
CA LYS A 116 -3.75 2.79 -2.36
C LYS A 116 -2.48 3.34 -3.02
N ASP A 117 -1.97 4.47 -2.54
CA ASP A 117 -0.72 5.04 -3.05
C ASP A 117 0.46 4.09 -2.84
N ALA A 118 0.51 3.40 -1.70
CA ALA A 118 1.52 2.38 -1.45
C ALA A 118 1.40 1.22 -2.43
N PHE A 119 0.19 0.71 -2.68
CA PHE A 119 -0.06 -0.35 -3.67
C PHE A 119 0.43 0.05 -5.07
N GLU A 120 0.10 1.25 -5.53
CA GLU A 120 0.51 1.75 -6.85
C GLU A 120 2.05 1.95 -6.90
N THR A 121 2.63 2.51 -5.84
CA THR A 121 4.07 2.74 -5.70
C THR A 121 4.85 1.42 -5.67
N MET A 122 4.37 0.41 -4.92
CA MET A 122 5.00 -0.92 -4.85
C MET A 122 5.04 -1.59 -6.22
N ASN A 123 3.97 -1.50 -7.00
CA ASN A 123 3.93 -2.04 -8.37
C ASN A 123 4.87 -1.30 -9.33
N TYR A 124 4.95 0.03 -9.24
CA TYR A 124 5.81 0.82 -10.09
C TYR A 124 7.31 0.62 -9.76
N TYR A 125 7.66 0.61 -8.48
CA TYR A 125 9.04 0.38 -7.99
C TYR A 125 9.38 -1.11 -7.85
N LYS A 126 8.48 -1.99 -8.27
CA LYS A 126 8.65 -3.44 -8.34
C LYS A 126 9.13 -4.05 -7.02
N THR A 127 8.50 -3.68 -5.92
CA THR A 127 8.79 -4.21 -4.60
C THR A 127 7.57 -4.89 -3.99
N TYR A 128 7.81 -5.85 -3.12
CA TYR A 128 6.76 -6.61 -2.42
C TYR A 128 6.52 -6.11 -1.00
N GLN A 129 7.24 -5.09 -0.55
CA GLN A 129 7.08 -4.51 0.77
C GLN A 129 7.22 -2.99 0.75
N ALA A 130 6.33 -2.32 1.48
CA ALA A 130 6.43 -0.89 1.74
C ALA A 130 6.00 -0.57 3.17
N THR A 131 6.39 0.63 3.64
CA THR A 131 5.81 1.23 4.84
C THR A 131 5.11 2.53 4.50
N VAL A 132 4.00 2.80 5.18
CA VAL A 132 3.35 4.12 5.21
C VAL A 132 3.63 4.68 6.60
N ASN A 133 4.23 5.86 6.68
CA ASN A 133 4.59 6.47 7.95
C ASN A 133 3.94 7.84 8.10
N THR A 134 3.46 8.11 9.31
CA THR A 134 2.75 9.33 9.69
C THR A 134 3.17 9.71 11.11
N ASP A 135 2.83 10.92 11.55
CA ASP A 135 3.04 11.32 12.95
C ASP A 135 2.17 10.52 13.94
N TYR A 136 1.12 9.86 13.43
CA TYR A 136 0.10 9.15 14.22
C TYR A 136 0.30 7.63 14.22
N GLY A 137 1.33 7.13 13.53
CA GLY A 137 1.59 5.70 13.40
C GLY A 137 2.14 5.31 12.04
N SER A 138 2.28 4.01 11.85
CA SER A 138 2.80 3.42 10.63
C SER A 138 2.04 2.16 10.23
N LEU A 139 2.12 1.85 8.94
CA LEU A 139 1.73 0.57 8.35
C LEU A 139 2.97 -0.06 7.72
N THR A 140 3.12 -1.37 7.88
CA THR A 140 3.94 -2.20 6.98
C THR A 140 3.00 -3.02 6.11
N LEU A 141 3.18 -2.95 4.79
CA LEU A 141 2.37 -3.64 3.79
C LEU A 141 3.25 -4.63 3.04
N GLU A 142 2.82 -5.87 2.95
CA GLU A 142 3.54 -6.96 2.29
C GLU A 142 2.62 -7.72 1.33
N ALA A 143 3.09 -7.98 0.12
CA ALA A 143 2.43 -8.80 -0.86
C ALA A 143 3.45 -9.65 -1.62
N VAL A 144 3.67 -10.89 -1.18
CA VAL A 144 4.76 -11.75 -1.69
C VAL A 144 4.16 -12.95 -2.41
N PRO A 145 4.59 -13.27 -3.65
CA PRO A 145 4.19 -14.50 -4.31
C PRO A 145 4.86 -15.72 -3.64
N ILE A 146 4.09 -16.75 -3.29
CA ILE A 146 4.56 -17.97 -2.61
C ILE A 146 4.88 -19.07 -3.62
N ALA A 147 4.00 -19.24 -4.61
CA ALA A 147 4.14 -20.23 -5.67
C ALA A 147 3.53 -19.63 -6.93
N ILE A 148 4.36 -19.52 -7.94
CA ILE A 148 3.97 -19.15 -9.29
C ILE A 148 4.02 -20.48 -10.02
N ASN A 149 2.88 -20.95 -10.53
CA ASN A 149 2.92 -22.11 -11.40
C ASN A 149 3.66 -21.67 -12.67
N GLU A 150 4.98 -21.78 -12.66
CA GLU A 150 5.77 -21.85 -13.87
C GLU A 150 5.36 -23.17 -14.53
N SER A 151 4.34 -23.12 -15.37
CA SER A 151 4.11 -24.19 -16.33
C SER A 151 5.38 -24.30 -17.17
N CYS A 152 6.18 -25.34 -16.89
CA CYS A 152 7.26 -25.82 -17.75
C CYS A 152 6.73 -26.21 -19.13
#